data_AF-A0A3N1APU3-F1
#
_entry.id   AF-A0A3N1APU3-F1
#
_cell.length_a   1.000
_cell.length_b   1.000
_cell.length_c   1.000
_cell.angle_alpha   90.00
_cell.angle_beta   90.00
_cell.angle_gamma   90.00
#
_symmetry.space_group_name_H-M   'P 1'
#
loop_
_entity.id
_entity.type
_entity.pdbx_description
1 polymer ?
#
loop_
_entity_poly.entity_id
_entity_poly.type
_entity_poly.pdbx_seq_one_letter_code
_entity_poly.pdbx_strand_id
1 'polypeptide(L)'
;MTGPGGSPPSGYRRLAVYRLSAWFLRLAAVALPCFFIWPQVWFVLPIVIVFGLIVTLPLRYLAHFEWRMPMLDLDASVLKDALDVRYW
;
A
#
# COMPACT_ATOMS: atom_id res chain seq x y z
N MET A 1 28.43 -9.02 4.48
CA MET A 1 28.27 -8.92 3.01
C MET A 1 26.92 -9.51 2.65
N THR A 2 25.91 -8.66 2.43
CA THR A 2 24.55 -9.06 2.00
C THR A 2 24.24 -8.23 0.76
N GLY A 3 24.10 -8.89 -0.39
CA GLY A 3 24.05 -8.27 -1.72
C GLY A 3 22.86 -7.33 -1.94
N PRO A 4 22.91 -6.49 -2.99
CA PRO A 4 21.85 -5.56 -3.38
C PRO A 4 20.78 -6.36 -4.14
N GLY A 5 19.83 -6.93 -3.41
CA GLY A 5 18.80 -7.78 -4.01
C GLY A 5 18.11 -8.64 -2.98
N GLY A 6 17.72 -8.05 -1.84
CA GLY A 6 16.93 -8.74 -0.84
C GLY A 6 15.56 -9.07 -1.42
N SER A 7 15.40 -10.33 -1.84
CA SER A 7 14.07 -10.87 -2.15
C SER A 7 13.21 -10.72 -0.89
N PRO A 8 11.98 -10.19 -0.99
CA PRO A 8 11.13 -10.06 0.18
C PRO A 8 10.90 -11.45 0.80
N PRO A 9 10.83 -11.56 2.14
CA PRO A 9 10.74 -12.84 2.82
C PRO A 9 9.52 -13.61 2.32
N SER A 10 9.68 -14.90 2.01
CA SER A 10 8.59 -15.74 1.54
C SER A 10 7.40 -15.65 2.50
N GLY A 11 6.28 -15.08 2.05
CA GLY A 11 5.09 -14.86 2.89
C GLY A 11 4.86 -13.44 3.39
N TYR A 12 5.67 -12.44 2.98
CA TYR A 12 5.46 -11.03 3.34
C TYR A 12 4.06 -10.50 2.99
N ARG A 13 3.42 -11.07 1.95
CA ARG A 13 2.04 -10.78 1.56
C ARG A 13 0.98 -11.17 2.61
N ARG A 14 1.34 -12.04 3.55
CA ARG A 14 0.48 -12.43 4.68
C ARG A 14 0.55 -11.46 5.86
N LEU A 15 1.53 -10.55 5.90
CA LEU A 15 1.58 -9.56 6.97
C LEU A 15 0.30 -8.71 6.95
N ALA A 16 -0.26 -8.49 8.14
CA ALA A 16 -1.45 -7.66 8.31
C ALA A 16 -1.25 -6.27 7.70
N VAL A 17 -0.07 -5.67 7.87
CA VAL A 17 0.28 -4.34 7.33
C VAL A 17 0.23 -4.30 5.80
N TYR A 18 0.73 -5.34 5.13
CA TYR A 18 0.69 -5.45 3.66
C TYR A 18 -0.76 -5.57 3.16
N ARG A 19 -1.54 -6.46 3.78
CA ARG A 19 -2.96 -6.67 3.42
C ARG A 19 -3.79 -5.41 3.65
N LEU A 20 -3.53 -4.69 4.74
CA LEU A 20 -4.23 -3.46 5.09
C LEU A 20 -3.86 -2.33 4.11
N SER A 21 -2.60 -2.26 3.67
CA SER A 21 -2.15 -1.35 2.61
C SER A 21 -2.85 -1.63 1.27
N ALA A 22 -2.90 -2.88 0.85
CA ALA A 22 -3.57 -3.28 -0.40
C ALA A 22 -5.09 -3.03 -0.33
N TRP A 23 -5.72 -3.33 0.80
CA TRP A 23 -7.15 -3.05 1.03
C TRP A 23 -7.46 -1.55 1.03
N PHE A 24 -6.62 -0.75 1.68
CA PHE A 24 -6.75 0.71 1.65
C PHE A 24 -6.58 1.27 0.24
N LEU A 25 -5.59 0.79 -0.52
CA LEU A 25 -5.38 1.23 -1.91
C LEU A 25 -6.59 0.91 -2.80
N ARG A 26 -7.22 -0.25 -2.62
CA ARG A 26 -8.48 -0.60 -3.30
C ARG A 26 -9.58 0.38 -2.99
N LEU A 27 -9.81 0.67 -1.72
CA LEU A 27 -10.81 1.65 -1.30
C LEU A 27 -10.51 3.03 -1.86
N ALA A 28 -9.24 3.46 -1.81
CA ALA A 28 -8.82 4.73 -2.35
C ALA A 28 -9.06 4.81 -3.87
N ALA A 29 -8.81 3.74 -4.62
CA ALA A 29 -9.05 3.69 -6.06
C ALA A 29 -10.54 3.83 -6.41
N VAL A 30 -11.45 3.32 -5.58
CA VAL A 30 -12.90 3.49 -5.75
C VAL A 30 -13.37 4.85 -5.24
N ALA A 31 -12.79 5.34 -4.14
CA ALA A 31 -13.20 6.59 -3.51
C ALA A 31 -12.72 7.83 -4.27
N LEU A 32 -11.54 7.79 -4.90
CA LEU A 32 -10.97 8.89 -5.71
C LEU A 32 -11.95 9.44 -6.75
N PRO A 33 -12.54 8.64 -7.66
CA PRO A 33 -13.51 9.14 -8.62
C PRO A 33 -14.78 9.68 -7.94
N CYS A 34 -15.21 9.10 -6.82
CA CYS A 34 -16.35 9.62 -6.05
C CYS A 34 -16.08 11.03 -5.47
N PHE A 35 -14.84 11.30 -5.00
CA PHE A 35 -14.44 12.63 -4.53
C PHE A 35 -14.48 13.68 -5.64
N PHE A 36 -14.16 13.31 -6.88
CA PHE A 36 -14.26 14.23 -8.03
C PHE A 36 -15.71 14.57 -8.40
N ILE A 37 -16.63 13.62 -8.22
CA ILE A 37 -18.05 13.80 -8.54
C ILE A 37 -18.78 14.58 -7.43
N TRP A 38 -18.39 14.40 -6.17
CA TRP A 38 -19.01 15.07 -5.02
C TRP A 38 -18.04 16.02 -4.29
N PRO A 39 -18.01 17.32 -4.62
CA PRO A 39 -17.12 18.28 -3.97
C PRO A 39 -17.41 18.45 -2.46
N GLN A 40 -18.63 18.10 -2.04
CA GLN A 40 -19.06 18.16 -0.64
C GLN A 40 -18.24 17.24 0.28
N VAL A 41 -17.68 16.13 -0.23
CA VAL A 41 -16.91 15.17 0.60
C VAL A 41 -15.40 15.42 0.60
N TRP A 42 -14.93 16.53 0.00
CA TRP A 42 -13.49 16.85 -0.07
C TRP A 42 -12.82 17.01 1.29
N PHE A 43 -13.56 17.36 2.34
CA PHE A 43 -13.02 17.44 3.69
C PHE A 43 -12.54 16.08 4.23
N VAL A 44 -13.02 14.96 3.67
CA VAL A 44 -12.63 13.60 4.05
C VAL A 44 -11.31 13.19 3.37
N LEU A 45 -10.96 13.81 2.25
CA LEU A 45 -9.76 13.55 1.47
C LEU A 45 -8.45 13.62 2.29
N PRO A 46 -8.20 14.67 3.12
CA PRO A 46 -7.03 14.69 3.98
C PRO A 46 -7.02 13.56 5.03
N ILE A 47 -8.19 13.14 5.53
CA ILE A 47 -8.30 12.02 6.48
C ILE A 47 -7.86 10.72 5.80
N VAL A 48 -8.34 10.49 4.57
CA VAL A 48 -7.95 9.34 3.75
C VAL A 48 -6.44 9.35 3.50
N ILE A 49 -5.86 10.50 3.15
CA ILE A 49 -4.40 10.63 2.94
C ILE A 49 -3.62 10.29 4.21
N VAL A 50 -4.01 10.85 5.37
CA VAL A 50 -3.34 10.58 6.65
C VAL A 50 -3.45 9.09 7.01
N PHE A 51 -4.63 8.49 6.85
CA PHE A 51 -4.81 7.07 7.10
C PHE A 51 -3.94 6.22 6.17
N GLY A 52 -3.86 6.57 4.89
CA GLY A 52 -2.96 5.94 3.93
C GLY A 52 -1.49 6.01 4.34
N LEU A 53 -1.04 7.15 4.86
CA LEU A 53 0.31 7.30 5.40
C LEU A 53 0.54 6.39 6.61
N ILE A 54 -0.39 6.33 7.57
CA ILE A 54 -0.28 5.47 8.76
C ILE A 54 -0.14 4.00 8.37
N VAL A 55 -0.86 3.58 7.32
CA VAL A 55 -0.87 2.19 6.87
C VAL A 55 0.38 1.84 6.05
N THR A 56 0.85 2.76 5.21
CA THR A 56 1.98 2.53 4.30
C THR A 56 3.36 2.80 4.92
N LEU A 57 3.47 3.69 5.91
CA LEU A 57 4.74 3.99 6.61
C LEU A 57 5.40 2.73 7.21
N PRO A 58 4.71 1.92 8.03
CA PRO A 58 5.32 0.74 8.62
C PRO A 58 5.71 -0.29 7.55
N LEU A 59 4.96 -0.38 6.45
CA LEU A 59 5.33 -1.24 5.32
C LEU A 59 6.62 -0.77 4.64
N ARG A 60 6.75 0.54 4.40
CA ARG A 60 7.95 1.16 3.83
C ARG A 60 9.16 1.02 4.74
N TYR A 61 8.95 1.13 6.06
CA TYR A 61 9.99 0.89 7.05
C TYR A 61 10.50 -0.55 6.99
N LEU A 62 9.60 -1.55 7.01
CA LEU A 62 9.96 -2.96 6.89
C LEU A 62 10.65 -3.26 5.55
N ALA A 63 10.12 -2.74 4.45
CA ALA A 63 10.70 -2.96 3.13
C ALA A 63 12.12 -2.38 3.01
N HIS A 64 12.37 -1.21 3.60
CA HIS A 64 13.67 -0.56 3.53
C HIS A 64 14.71 -1.21 4.46
N PHE A 65 14.37 -1.40 5.74
CA PHE A 65 15.32 -1.88 6.74
C PHE A 65 15.44 -3.40 6.78
N GLU A 66 14.33 -4.12 6.64
CA GLU A 66 14.31 -5.57 6.83
C GLU A 66 14.44 -6.31 5.50
N TRP A 67 13.71 -5.87 4.46
CA TRP A 67 13.69 -6.58 3.17
C TRP A 67 14.72 -6.06 2.17
N ARG A 68 15.30 -4.86 2.41
CA ARG A 68 16.20 -4.16 1.48
C ARG A 68 15.65 -4.08 0.06
N MET A 69 14.34 -3.90 -0.05
CA MET A 69 13.62 -3.88 -1.31
C MET A 69 13.52 -2.42 -1.81
N PRO A 70 13.72 -2.16 -3.11
CA PRO A 70 13.46 -0.84 -3.66
C PRO A 70 11.98 -0.48 -3.48
N MET A 71 11.72 0.73 -2.96
CA MET A 71 10.36 1.22 -2.67
C MET A 71 9.43 1.18 -3.88
N LEU A 72 9.98 1.38 -5.09
CA LEU A 72 9.22 1.34 -6.33
C LEU A 72 8.64 -0.06 -6.60
N ASP A 73 9.42 -1.12 -6.38
CA ASP A 73 8.95 -2.50 -6.58
C ASP A 73 7.94 -2.91 -5.50
N LEU A 74 8.12 -2.42 -4.27
CA LEU A 74 7.15 -2.61 -3.19
C LEU A 74 5.81 -1.96 -3.57
N ASP A 75 5.83 -0.67 -3.91
CA ASP A 75 4.61 0.08 -4.25
C ASP A 75 3.93 -0.52 -5.49
N ALA A 76 4.69 -0.94 -6.50
CA ALA A 76 4.15 -1.64 -7.67
C ALA A 76 3.53 -3.00 -7.31
N SER A 77 4.14 -3.76 -6.40
CA SER A 77 3.59 -5.05 -5.94
C SER A 77 2.31 -4.89 -5.13
N VAL A 78 2.25 -3.89 -4.23
CA VAL A 78 1.06 -3.56 -3.44
C VAL A 78 -0.06 -3.07 -4.35
N LEU A 79 0.25 -2.21 -5.32
CA LEU A 79 -0.73 -1.72 -6.29
C LEU A 79 -1.25 -2.86 -7.17
N LYS A 80 -0.37 -3.73 -7.66
CA LYS A 80 -0.77 -4.90 -8.44
C LYS A 80 -1.67 -5.82 -7.64
N ASP A 81 -1.31 -6.17 -6.40
CA ASP A 81 -2.13 -7.01 -5.54
C ASP A 81 -3.43 -6.31 -5.12
N ALA A 82 -3.43 -4.99 -4.96
CA ALA A 82 -4.64 -4.20 -4.75
C ALA A 82 -5.57 -4.24 -5.97
N LEU A 83 -5.06 -4.24 -7.20
CA LEU A 83 -5.91 -4.29 -8.39
C LEU A 83 -6.29 -5.73 -8.79
N ASP A 84 -5.56 -6.73 -8.33
CA ASP A 84 -5.85 -8.13 -8.61
C ASP A 84 -7.03 -8.64 -7.78
N VAL A 85 -8.12 -9.02 -8.46
CA VAL A 85 -9.38 -9.50 -7.87
C VAL A 85 -9.20 -10.86 -7.17
N ARG A 86 -8.13 -11.60 -7.49
CA ARG A 86 -7.92 -13.00 -7.07
C ARG A 86 -7.54 -13.20 -5.59
N TYR A 87 -7.31 -12.12 -4.84
CA TYR A 87 -6.96 -12.15 -3.41
C TYR A 87 -8.15 -11.91 -2.47
N TRP A 88 -9.35 -12.31 -2.89
CA TRP A 88 -10.55 -12.45 -2.03
C TRP A 88 -10.53 -13.76 -1.26
#